data_AF-A0A2D8M5Y6-F1
#
_entry.id   AF-A0A2D8M5Y6-F1
#
_cell.length_a   1.000
_cell.length_b   1.000
_cell.length_c   1.000
_cell.angle_alpha   90.00
_cell.angle_beta   90.00
_cell.angle_gamma   90.00
#
_symmetry.space_group_name_H-M   'P 1'
#
loop_
_entity.id
_entity.type
_entity.pdbx_description
1 polymer ?
#
loop_
_entity_poly.entity_id
_entity_poly.type
_entity_poly.pdbx_seq_one_letter_code
_entity_poly.pdbx_strand_id
1 'polypeptide(L)'
;MNPRTGVDAWSDVQRDILNAETVRQDTSTLQFEVVRNGTEITAKVLSFDSPEMNLSGTQLTFLVLQHDKEVPKDSINPGGKTRDRVLVATSECTIENSSIDVNIGLHSASVSQSCDVDFSITFEQMEQFSIILVHENTLEEINENNASLGTYGSVEFAYRTRESNEQSWPLLSGIIALAFTGGIWAILPRKDKKS
;
A
#
# COMPACT_ATOMS: atom_id res chain seq x y z
N MET A 1 22.59 17.08 -24.28
CA MET A 1 22.11 17.75 -23.06
C MET A 1 23.27 18.60 -22.54
N ASN A 2 23.08 19.91 -22.35
CA ASN A 2 24.13 20.76 -21.76
C ASN A 2 24.17 20.51 -20.24
N PRO A 3 25.35 20.32 -19.63
CA PRO A 3 25.46 20.16 -18.19
C PRO A 3 25.01 21.44 -17.49
N ARG A 4 24.12 21.31 -16.49
CA ARG A 4 23.73 22.45 -15.64
C ARG A 4 24.92 22.80 -14.74
N THR A 5 25.28 24.06 -14.67
CA THR A 5 26.46 24.56 -13.94
C THR A 5 26.07 25.79 -13.11
N GLY A 6 26.79 26.03 -12.01
CA GLY A 6 26.54 27.15 -11.09
C GLY A 6 25.75 26.77 -9.84
N VAL A 7 25.85 27.61 -8.81
CA VAL A 7 25.26 27.38 -7.46
C VAL A 7 23.73 27.34 -7.51
N ASP A 8 23.13 28.09 -8.45
CA ASP A 8 21.67 28.15 -8.65
C ASP A 8 21.09 26.87 -9.26
N ALA A 9 21.93 26.01 -9.84
CA ALA A 9 21.52 24.72 -10.41
C ALA A 9 21.63 23.56 -9.41
N TRP A 10 22.11 23.81 -8.18
CA TRP A 10 22.41 22.76 -7.20
C TRP A 10 21.17 21.97 -6.77
N SER A 11 20.03 22.64 -6.56
CA SER A 11 18.76 21.97 -6.21
C SER A 11 18.26 21.06 -7.34
N ASP A 12 18.44 21.46 -8.59
CA ASP A 12 18.02 20.69 -9.76
C ASP A 12 18.95 19.51 -10.02
N VAL A 13 20.26 19.70 -9.82
CA VAL A 13 21.26 18.62 -9.89
C VAL A 13 20.98 17.58 -8.81
N GLN A 14 20.66 17.99 -7.58
CA GLN A 14 20.29 17.07 -6.52
C GLN A 14 19.01 16.30 -6.84
N ARG A 15 17.98 16.96 -7.38
CA ARG A 15 16.75 16.28 -7.79
C ARG A 15 17.00 15.28 -8.93
N ASP A 16 17.83 15.65 -9.89
CA ASP A 16 18.19 14.76 -10.99
C ASP A 16 19.05 13.58 -10.54
N ILE A 17 19.96 13.78 -9.58
CA ILE A 17 20.71 12.69 -8.95
C ILE A 17 19.77 11.75 -8.20
N LEU A 18 18.84 12.26 -7.40
CA LEU A 18 17.86 11.45 -6.65
C LEU A 18 16.91 10.68 -7.59
N ASN A 19 16.45 11.33 -8.67
CA ASN A 19 15.64 10.68 -9.69
C ASN A 19 16.45 9.62 -10.45
N ALA A 20 17.71 9.90 -10.80
CA ALA A 20 18.58 8.95 -11.46
C ALA A 20 18.92 7.75 -10.55
N GLU A 21 19.10 7.98 -9.24
CA GLU A 21 19.32 6.92 -8.26
C GLU A 21 18.08 6.03 -8.11
N THR A 22 16.89 6.63 -8.07
CA THR A 22 15.61 5.90 -8.01
C THR A 22 15.39 5.03 -9.27
N VAL A 23 15.79 5.53 -10.45
CA VAL A 23 15.66 4.81 -11.73
C VAL A 23 16.76 3.76 -11.94
N ARG A 24 17.87 3.85 -11.22
CA ARG A 24 19.03 2.93 -11.35
C ARG A 24 18.99 1.72 -10.43
N GLN A 25 18.04 1.66 -9.51
CA GLN A 25 17.91 0.52 -8.60
C GLN A 25 16.99 -0.52 -9.22
N ASP A 26 17.59 -1.56 -9.80
CA ASP A 26 16.85 -2.77 -10.16
C ASP A 26 16.43 -3.45 -8.84
N THR A 27 15.14 -3.37 -8.48
CA THR A 27 14.59 -4.03 -7.28
C THR A 27 13.82 -5.27 -7.66
N SER A 28 13.71 -6.24 -6.74
CA SER A 28 12.78 -7.35 -6.96
C SER A 28 11.33 -6.88 -7.08
N THR A 29 10.64 -7.35 -8.11
CA THR A 29 9.20 -7.14 -8.33
C THR A 29 8.42 -8.25 -7.64
N LEU A 30 7.44 -7.85 -6.84
CA LEU A 30 6.65 -8.75 -5.99
C LEU A 30 5.17 -8.59 -6.30
N GLN A 31 4.45 -9.71 -6.38
CA GLN A 31 3.01 -9.73 -6.51
C GLN A 31 2.42 -10.80 -5.59
N PHE A 32 1.37 -10.43 -4.88
CA PHE A 32 0.56 -11.37 -4.10
C PHE A 32 -0.92 -11.03 -4.23
N GLU A 33 -1.78 -12.02 -4.02
CA GLU A 33 -3.22 -11.84 -3.91
C GLU A 33 -3.67 -11.85 -2.46
N VAL A 34 -4.81 -11.21 -2.19
CA VAL A 34 -5.48 -11.22 -0.89
C VAL A 34 -6.92 -11.64 -1.09
N VAL A 35 -7.32 -12.71 -0.42
CA VAL A 35 -8.67 -13.28 -0.48
C VAL A 35 -9.27 -13.29 0.93
N ARG A 36 -10.51 -12.79 1.06
CA ARG A 36 -11.27 -12.87 2.31
C ARG A 36 -12.31 -13.98 2.24
N ASN A 37 -12.27 -14.88 3.22
CA ASN A 37 -13.16 -16.03 3.32
C ASN A 37 -13.87 -16.03 4.68
N GLY A 38 -14.92 -15.22 4.81
CA GLY A 38 -15.72 -15.16 6.04
C GLY A 38 -14.93 -14.59 7.23
N THR A 39 -14.37 -15.48 8.06
CA THR A 39 -13.63 -15.14 9.29
C THR A 39 -12.12 -15.07 9.10
N GLU A 40 -11.62 -15.40 7.91
CA GLU A 40 -10.19 -15.47 7.63
C GLU A 40 -9.80 -14.66 6.40
N ILE A 41 -8.53 -14.24 6.38
CA ILE A 41 -7.89 -13.55 5.27
C ILE A 41 -6.66 -14.35 4.88
N THR A 42 -6.55 -14.69 3.60
CA THR A 42 -5.39 -15.36 3.03
C THR A 42 -4.65 -14.41 2.11
N ALA A 43 -3.34 -14.29 2.28
CA ALA A 43 -2.45 -13.67 1.31
C ALA A 43 -1.55 -14.75 0.70
N LYS A 44 -1.34 -14.68 -0.62
CA LYS A 44 -0.55 -15.67 -1.34
C LYS A 44 0.29 -15.03 -2.44
N VAL A 45 1.58 -15.37 -2.49
CA VAL A 45 2.48 -14.97 -3.58
C VAL A 45 1.95 -15.47 -4.92
N LEU A 46 1.94 -14.58 -5.91
CA LEU A 46 1.54 -14.88 -7.29
C LEU A 46 2.73 -14.82 -8.25
N SER A 47 3.63 -13.86 -8.03
CA SER A 47 4.84 -13.74 -8.82
C SER A 47 5.94 -13.03 -8.02
N PHE A 48 7.16 -13.42 -8.34
CA PHE A 48 8.39 -12.88 -7.81
C PHE A 48 9.39 -12.83 -8.97
N ASP A 49 9.98 -11.66 -9.19
CA ASP A 49 11.03 -11.46 -10.19
C ASP A 49 12.15 -10.66 -9.54
N SER A 50 13.37 -11.20 -9.53
CA SER A 50 14.52 -10.55 -8.90
C SER A 50 15.62 -10.32 -9.92
N PRO A 51 16.24 -9.12 -9.93
CA PRO A 51 17.41 -8.86 -10.76
C PRO A 51 18.68 -9.56 -10.21
N GLU A 52 18.66 -10.07 -8.97
CA GLU A 52 19.77 -10.83 -8.41
C GLU A 52 19.90 -12.21 -9.07
N MET A 53 21.13 -12.56 -9.46
CA MET A 53 21.42 -13.88 -10.04
C MET A 53 21.50 -15.01 -9.01
N ASN A 54 21.70 -14.68 -7.73
CA ASN A 54 21.78 -15.66 -6.64
C ASN A 54 20.85 -15.23 -5.51
N LEU A 55 19.85 -16.06 -5.23
CA LEU A 55 18.87 -15.86 -4.15
C LEU A 55 19.18 -16.72 -2.92
N SER A 56 20.28 -17.48 -2.94
CA SER A 56 20.76 -18.19 -1.74
C SER A 56 21.03 -17.15 -0.64
N GLY A 57 20.56 -17.46 0.57
CA GLY A 57 20.64 -16.51 1.68
C GLY A 57 19.56 -15.42 1.70
N THR A 58 18.51 -15.52 0.88
CA THR A 58 17.36 -14.59 0.90
C THR A 58 16.05 -15.27 1.31
N GLN A 59 15.10 -14.48 1.77
CA GLN A 59 13.77 -14.91 2.19
C GLN A 59 12.67 -13.97 1.71
N LEU A 60 11.45 -14.50 1.65
CA LEU A 60 10.22 -13.73 1.55
C LEU A 60 9.53 -13.66 2.92
N THR A 61 9.21 -12.44 3.34
CA THR A 61 8.58 -12.18 4.63
C THR A 61 7.23 -11.51 4.44
N PHE A 62 6.18 -12.14 4.95
CA PHE A 62 4.88 -11.48 5.11
C PHE A 62 4.79 -10.82 6.48
N LEU A 63 4.43 -9.53 6.49
CA LEU A 63 4.10 -8.76 7.69
C LEU A 63 2.62 -8.39 7.66
N VAL A 64 1.89 -8.74 8.72
CA VAL A 64 0.48 -8.36 8.88
C VAL A 64 0.38 -7.26 9.91
N LEU A 65 -0.13 -6.10 9.46
CA LEU A 65 -0.28 -4.90 10.26
C LEU A 65 -1.76 -4.64 10.54
N GLN A 66 -2.14 -4.54 11.82
CA GLN A 66 -3.46 -4.12 12.24
C GLN A 66 -3.53 -2.60 12.38
N HIS A 67 -4.54 -1.98 11.79
CA HIS A 67 -4.81 -0.54 11.93
C HIS A 67 -5.75 -0.31 13.12
N ASP A 68 -5.68 0.89 13.70
CA ASP A 68 -6.51 1.31 14.85
C ASP A 68 -6.56 0.29 16.01
N LYS A 69 -5.46 -0.44 16.25
CA LYS A 69 -5.39 -1.45 17.31
C LYS A 69 -5.51 -0.77 18.68
N GLU A 70 -6.46 -1.19 19.51
CA GLU A 70 -6.62 -0.66 20.86
C GLU A 70 -5.40 -0.93 21.74
N VAL A 71 -4.99 0.08 22.50
CA VAL A 71 -3.94 -0.03 23.50
C VAL A 71 -4.53 -0.59 24.81
N PRO A 72 -3.90 -1.58 25.46
CA PRO A 72 -4.38 -2.11 26.73
C PRO A 72 -4.53 -1.01 27.80
N LYS A 73 -5.66 -1.03 28.51
CA LYS A 73 -6.04 0.01 29.49
C LYS A 73 -5.05 0.17 30.64
N ASP A 74 -4.36 -0.91 30.99
CA ASP A 74 -3.43 -0.95 32.12
C ASP A 74 -1.99 -0.55 31.72
N SER A 75 -1.76 -0.25 30.44
CA SER A 75 -0.45 0.18 29.96
C SER A 75 -0.23 1.68 30.22
N ILE A 76 0.96 2.03 30.71
CA ILE A 76 1.39 3.43 30.78
C ILE A 76 1.70 3.88 29.36
N ASN A 77 0.75 4.57 28.75
CA ASN A 77 0.84 5.03 27.38
C ASN A 77 0.65 6.56 27.30
N PRO A 78 1.67 7.34 26.92
CA PRO A 78 1.57 8.79 26.78
C PRO A 78 0.79 9.26 25.52
N GLY A 79 0.44 8.36 24.60
CA GLY A 79 -0.25 8.66 23.35
C GLY A 79 -1.76 8.36 23.35
N GLY A 80 -2.36 8.33 22.16
CA GLY A 80 -3.78 8.01 21.97
C GLY A 80 -4.18 6.59 22.38
N LYS A 81 -5.49 6.33 22.39
CA LYS A 81 -6.10 5.04 22.79
C LYS A 81 -5.84 3.90 21.80
N THR A 82 -5.46 4.23 20.57
CA THR A 82 -5.19 3.26 19.50
C THR A 82 -3.77 3.43 18.95
N ARG A 83 -3.32 2.42 18.21
CA ARG A 83 -2.10 2.44 17.42
C ARG A 83 -2.41 2.03 16.00
N ASP A 84 -1.93 2.84 15.07
CA ASP A 84 -2.03 2.51 13.66
C ASP A 84 -0.84 1.66 13.22
N ARG A 85 -1.07 0.78 12.23
CA ARG A 85 -0.07 -0.11 11.62
C ARG A 85 0.76 -0.91 12.64
N VAL A 86 0.10 -1.60 13.57
CA VAL A 86 0.76 -2.47 14.54
C VAL A 86 1.03 -3.84 13.93
N LEU A 87 2.28 -4.31 13.94
CA LEU A 87 2.61 -5.68 13.56
C LEU A 87 1.95 -6.68 14.50
N VAL A 88 1.10 -7.54 13.95
CA VAL A 88 0.35 -8.56 14.70
C VAL A 88 0.67 -9.98 14.28
N ALA A 89 1.18 -10.16 13.06
CA ALA A 89 1.64 -11.46 12.59
C ALA A 89 2.79 -11.32 11.60
N THR A 90 3.65 -12.33 11.53
CA THR A 90 4.73 -12.43 10.56
C THR A 90 4.98 -13.87 10.16
N SER A 91 5.41 -14.10 8.93
CA SER A 91 6.01 -15.36 8.52
C SER A 91 7.10 -15.17 7.51
N GLU A 92 8.15 -15.97 7.65
CA GLU A 92 9.41 -15.89 6.90
C GLU A 92 9.62 -17.20 6.15
N CYS A 93 9.86 -17.11 4.84
CA CYS A 93 10.03 -18.24 3.95
C CYS A 93 11.37 -18.14 3.22
N THR A 94 12.30 -19.03 3.54
CA THR A 94 13.65 -19.07 2.95
C THR A 94 13.59 -19.60 1.52
N ILE A 95 14.06 -18.81 0.55
CA ILE A 95 13.89 -19.13 -0.88
C ILE A 95 14.65 -20.40 -1.27
N GLU A 96 15.86 -20.59 -0.75
CA GLU A 96 16.76 -21.68 -1.14
C GLU A 96 16.18 -23.08 -0.91
N ASN A 97 15.52 -23.28 0.22
CA ASN A 97 15.02 -24.59 0.67
C ASN A 97 13.48 -24.64 0.77
N SER A 98 12.82 -23.51 0.51
CA SER A 98 11.36 -23.37 0.62
C SER A 98 10.81 -23.69 2.01
N SER A 99 11.60 -23.46 3.07
CA SER A 99 11.17 -23.66 4.46
C SER A 99 10.55 -22.40 5.04
N ILE A 100 9.53 -22.59 5.87
CA ILE A 100 8.99 -21.54 6.72
C ILE A 100 9.70 -21.62 8.07
N ASP A 101 10.52 -20.62 8.37
CA ASP A 101 11.38 -20.62 9.56
C ASP A 101 10.74 -19.86 10.72
N VAL A 102 9.94 -18.83 10.40
CA VAL A 102 9.16 -18.05 11.37
C VAL A 102 7.70 -18.07 10.99
N ASN A 103 6.84 -18.30 11.98
CA ASN A 103 5.39 -18.19 11.86
C ASN A 103 4.81 -17.75 13.21
N ILE A 104 4.42 -16.47 13.31
CA ILE A 104 3.94 -15.85 14.54
C ILE A 104 2.63 -15.14 14.24
N GLY A 105 1.59 -15.39 15.05
CA GLY A 105 0.33 -14.65 15.00
C GLY A 105 -0.59 -14.99 13.81
N LEU A 106 -0.25 -16.00 13.02
CA LEU A 106 -1.07 -16.51 11.91
C LEU A 106 -1.86 -17.76 12.35
N HIS A 107 -2.97 -18.03 11.65
CA HIS A 107 -3.67 -19.31 11.75
C HIS A 107 -2.88 -20.41 11.03
N SER A 108 -2.33 -20.09 9.85
CA SER A 108 -1.45 -20.98 9.11
C SER A 108 -0.51 -20.20 8.19
N ALA A 109 0.60 -20.85 7.83
CA ALA A 109 1.49 -20.46 6.76
C ALA A 109 1.86 -21.72 5.98
N SER A 110 1.93 -21.64 4.65
CA SER A 110 2.20 -22.82 3.81
C SER A 110 2.90 -22.50 2.50
N VAL A 111 3.67 -23.47 2.02
CA VAL A 111 4.37 -23.51 0.74
C VAL A 111 4.23 -24.92 0.21
N SER A 112 3.87 -25.08 -1.06
CA SER A 112 3.74 -26.40 -1.69
C SER A 112 4.79 -26.63 -2.77
N GLN A 113 5.22 -25.57 -3.46
CA GLN A 113 6.23 -25.63 -4.51
C GLN A 113 7.49 -24.90 -4.11
N SER A 114 7.40 -23.59 -3.90
CA SER A 114 8.52 -22.75 -3.48
C SER A 114 8.03 -21.40 -2.98
N CYS A 115 8.86 -20.71 -2.19
CA CYS A 115 8.47 -19.45 -1.57
C CYS A 115 8.02 -18.39 -2.59
N ASP A 116 8.72 -18.32 -3.71
CA ASP A 116 8.53 -17.36 -4.80
C ASP A 116 7.31 -17.66 -5.69
N VAL A 117 6.70 -18.84 -5.53
CA VAL A 117 5.56 -19.29 -6.36
C VAL A 117 4.26 -19.35 -5.59
N ASP A 118 4.27 -19.91 -4.37
CA ASP A 118 3.02 -20.22 -3.67
C ASP A 118 3.03 -20.02 -2.16
N PHE A 119 4.04 -19.33 -1.62
CA PHE A 119 4.05 -18.95 -0.21
C PHE A 119 2.76 -18.20 0.16
N SER A 120 2.09 -18.70 1.19
CA SER A 120 0.82 -18.16 1.65
C SER A 120 0.73 -18.11 3.16
N ILE A 121 -0.03 -17.11 3.63
CA ILE A 121 -0.36 -16.92 5.04
C ILE A 121 -1.86 -16.77 5.20
N THR A 122 -2.41 -17.27 6.30
CA THR A 122 -3.80 -17.09 6.68
C THR A 122 -3.89 -16.58 8.10
N PHE A 123 -4.70 -15.55 8.33
CA PHE A 123 -4.87 -14.89 9.62
C PHE A 123 -6.31 -14.44 9.86
N GLU A 124 -6.59 -14.05 11.10
CA GLU A 124 -7.92 -13.61 11.55
C GLU A 124 -8.43 -12.40 10.74
N GLN A 125 -9.72 -12.38 10.45
CA GLN A 125 -10.37 -11.23 9.83
C GLN A 125 -10.22 -9.96 10.69
N MET A 126 -9.79 -8.88 10.04
CA MET A 126 -9.68 -7.55 10.64
C MET A 126 -10.48 -6.53 9.84
N GLU A 127 -10.98 -5.49 10.52
CA GLU A 127 -11.72 -4.40 9.87
C GLU A 127 -10.82 -3.56 8.96
N GLN A 128 -9.62 -3.22 9.45
CA GLN A 128 -8.62 -2.44 8.75
C GLN A 128 -7.23 -3.03 8.99
N PHE A 129 -6.48 -3.23 7.92
CA PHE A 129 -5.18 -3.89 7.98
C PHE A 129 -4.32 -3.54 6.77
N SER A 130 -3.02 -3.79 6.89
CA SER A 130 -2.10 -3.88 5.76
C SER A 130 -1.33 -5.19 5.79
N ILE A 131 -1.04 -5.72 4.61
CA ILE A 131 -0.16 -6.88 4.42
C ILE A 131 1.02 -6.38 3.60
N ILE A 132 2.22 -6.59 4.10
CA ILE A 132 3.45 -6.25 3.39
C ILE A 132 4.17 -7.55 3.07
N LEU A 133 4.52 -7.74 1.81
CA LEU A 133 5.46 -8.78 1.38
C LEU A 133 6.81 -8.11 1.14
N VAL A 134 7.85 -8.63 1.77
CA VAL A 134 9.22 -8.12 1.71
C VAL A 134 10.14 -9.21 1.18
N HIS A 135 11.03 -8.87 0.26
CA HIS A 135 12.20 -9.67 -0.05
C HIS A 135 13.36 -9.13 0.79
N GLU A 136 14.11 -9.99 1.46
CA GLU A 136 15.24 -9.57 2.32
C GLU A 136 16.26 -10.70 2.49
N ASN A 137 17.44 -10.35 3.02
CA ASN A 137 18.42 -11.35 3.46
C ASN A 137 17.89 -12.16 4.64
N THR A 138 18.31 -13.42 4.77
CA THR A 138 18.04 -14.18 6.00
C THR A 138 18.81 -13.61 7.19
N LEU A 139 18.30 -13.87 8.39
CA LEU A 139 18.98 -13.44 9.62
C LEU A 139 20.37 -14.07 9.78
N GLU A 140 20.57 -15.28 9.28
CA GLU A 140 21.87 -15.97 9.27
C GLU A 140 22.89 -15.19 8.44
N GLU A 141 22.56 -14.87 7.19
CA GLU A 141 23.43 -14.10 6.29
C GLU A 141 23.79 -12.72 6.87
N ILE A 142 22.84 -12.07 7.53
CA ILE A 142 23.06 -10.79 8.21
C ILE A 142 24.08 -10.95 9.34
N ASN A 143 23.92 -11.98 10.19
CA ASN A 143 24.80 -12.20 11.34
C ASN A 143 26.20 -12.64 10.93
N GLU A 144 26.32 -13.41 9.84
CA GLU A 144 27.60 -13.88 9.32
C GLU A 144 28.34 -12.82 8.47
N ASN A 145 27.72 -11.67 8.21
CA ASN A 145 28.20 -10.61 7.32
C ASN A 145 28.37 -11.07 5.86
N ASN A 146 27.54 -12.03 5.45
CA ASN A 146 27.46 -12.54 4.08
C ASN A 146 26.25 -11.98 3.31
N ALA A 147 25.35 -11.27 4.02
CA ALA A 147 24.20 -10.57 3.45
C ALA A 147 24.59 -9.70 2.25
N SER A 148 23.88 -9.91 1.14
CA SER A 148 24.03 -9.09 -0.06
C SER A 148 23.58 -7.66 0.22
N LEU A 149 24.30 -6.71 -0.36
CA LEU A 149 23.91 -5.29 -0.42
C LEU A 149 22.93 -5.02 -1.59
N GLY A 150 22.31 -6.07 -2.11
CA GLY A 150 21.37 -6.00 -3.22
C GLY A 150 20.14 -5.15 -2.91
N THR A 151 19.44 -4.81 -3.99
CA THR A 151 18.23 -4.00 -3.96
C THR A 151 17.01 -4.89 -3.84
N TYR A 152 16.56 -5.08 -2.60
CA TYR A 152 15.36 -5.85 -2.31
C TYR A 152 14.09 -4.99 -2.33
N GLY A 153 13.03 -5.55 -2.89
CA GLY A 153 11.73 -4.90 -3.02
C GLY A 153 10.76 -5.22 -1.89
N SER A 154 9.72 -4.41 -1.76
CA SER A 154 8.56 -4.70 -0.93
C SER A 154 7.27 -4.24 -1.62
N VAL A 155 6.16 -4.89 -1.33
CA VAL A 155 4.83 -4.51 -1.82
C VAL A 155 3.82 -4.56 -0.68
N GLU A 156 2.96 -3.55 -0.59
CA GLU A 156 1.94 -3.42 0.45
C GLU A 156 0.53 -3.45 -0.16
N PHE A 157 -0.33 -4.29 0.40
CA PHE A 157 -1.79 -4.19 0.25
C PHE A 157 -2.36 -3.59 1.53
N ALA A 158 -3.04 -2.45 1.42
CA ALA A 158 -3.70 -1.81 2.57
C ALA A 158 -5.21 -1.72 2.36
N TYR A 159 -5.97 -2.28 3.29
CA TYR A 159 -7.42 -2.13 3.35
C TYR A 159 -7.81 -1.22 4.50
N ARG A 160 -8.49 -0.12 4.15
CA ARG A 160 -8.91 0.93 5.08
C ARG A 160 -10.29 1.42 4.66
N THR A 161 -11.13 1.72 5.63
CA THR A 161 -12.35 2.49 5.35
C THR A 161 -11.93 3.91 4.99
N ARG A 162 -12.30 4.37 3.80
CA ARG A 162 -12.16 5.79 3.45
C ARG A 162 -13.25 6.51 4.22
N GLU A 163 -12.88 7.46 5.08
CA GLU A 163 -13.86 8.43 5.54
C GLU A 163 -14.44 9.10 4.30
N SER A 164 -15.71 8.85 4.01
CA SER A 164 -16.46 9.69 3.08
C SER A 164 -16.46 11.05 3.73
N ASN A 165 -15.69 11.98 3.17
CA ASN A 165 -15.75 13.36 3.57
C ASN A 165 -17.09 13.92 3.05
N GLU A 166 -18.20 13.51 3.67
CA GLU A 166 -19.46 14.24 3.67
C GLU A 166 -19.28 15.47 4.56
N GLN A 167 -18.25 16.26 4.25
CA GLN A 167 -18.30 17.68 4.52
C GLN A 167 -19.30 18.25 3.52
N SER A 168 -20.59 18.00 3.80
CA SER A 168 -21.69 18.71 3.20
C SER A 168 -21.46 20.18 3.47
N TRP A 169 -20.85 20.89 2.51
CA TRP A 169 -20.92 22.34 2.52
C TRP A 169 -22.40 22.68 2.39
N PRO A 170 -23.05 23.26 3.43
CA PRO A 170 -24.47 23.55 3.35
C PRO A 170 -24.66 24.86 2.59
N LEU A 171 -24.01 25.05 1.44
CA LEU A 171 -24.00 26.30 0.69
C LEU A 171 -23.70 25.99 -0.78
N LEU A 172 -24.72 25.57 -1.55
CA LEU A 172 -24.82 25.83 -3.01
C LEU A 172 -26.13 25.31 -3.66
N SER A 173 -27.00 24.58 -2.93
CA SER A 173 -28.30 24.15 -3.47
C SER A 173 -29.35 25.27 -3.64
N GLY A 174 -29.01 26.52 -3.30
CA GLY A 174 -29.95 27.65 -3.30
C GLY A 174 -29.86 28.60 -4.50
N ILE A 175 -28.90 28.46 -5.43
CA ILE A 175 -28.66 29.48 -6.48
C ILE A 175 -29.16 29.07 -7.88
N ILE A 176 -29.57 27.83 -8.12
CA ILE A 176 -30.11 27.40 -9.43
C ILE A 176 -31.64 27.21 -9.38
N ALA A 177 -32.37 28.23 -8.93
CA ALA A 177 -33.84 28.22 -8.98
C ALA A 177 -34.47 29.57 -9.43
N LEU A 178 -33.69 30.51 -9.98
CA LEU A 178 -34.21 31.82 -10.42
C LEU A 178 -33.95 32.16 -11.90
N ALA A 179 -33.72 31.17 -12.77
CA ALA A 179 -33.50 31.41 -14.21
C ALA A 179 -34.60 30.90 -15.16
N PHE A 180 -35.72 30.35 -14.66
CA PHE A 180 -36.76 29.77 -15.54
C PHE A 180 -38.21 30.18 -15.21
N THR A 181 -38.45 31.42 -14.75
CA THR A 181 -39.80 31.99 -14.74
C THR A 181 -39.79 33.41 -15.31
N GLY A 182 -39.59 33.52 -16.62
CA GLY A 182 -39.67 34.81 -17.32
C GLY A 182 -39.74 34.75 -18.84
N GLY A 183 -39.89 33.56 -19.44
CA GLY A 183 -39.69 33.35 -20.89
C GLY A 183 -40.87 32.81 -21.69
N ILE A 184 -42.12 32.84 -21.18
CA ILE A 184 -43.30 32.34 -21.94
C ILE A 184 -44.48 33.32 -21.92
N TRP A 185 -44.25 34.65 -21.89
CA TRP A 185 -45.39 35.60 -22.02
C TRP A 185 -45.19 36.80 -22.94
N ALA A 186 -44.25 36.74 -23.88
CA ALA A 186 -43.95 37.88 -24.76
C ALA A 186 -44.09 37.61 -26.27
N ILE A 187 -44.81 36.57 -26.70
CA ILE A 187 -45.18 36.41 -28.11
C ILE A 187 -46.64 35.98 -28.22
N LEU A 188 -47.54 36.95 -28.03
CA LEU A 188 -48.90 36.92 -28.58
C LEU A 188 -49.04 38.12 -29.52
N PRO A 189 -49.51 37.91 -30.77
CA PRO A 189 -49.59 38.99 -31.76
C PRO A 189 -50.65 40.03 -31.38
N ARG A 190 -50.27 41.30 -31.52
CA ARG A 190 -51.16 42.46 -31.35
C ARG A 190 -52.33 42.39 -32.35
N LYS A 191 -53.54 42.50 -31.83
CA LYS A 191 -54.77 42.66 -32.60
C LYS A 191 -55.01 44.16 -32.78
N ASP A 192 -54.72 44.70 -33.96
CA ASP A 192 -54.97 46.10 -34.28
C ASP A 192 -56.47 46.39 -34.45
N LYS A 193 -56.89 47.51 -33.84
CA LYS A 193 -58.18 48.23 -33.97
C LYS A 193 -57.82 49.68 -33.63
N LYS A 194 -58.07 50.75 -34.40
CA LYS A 194 -59.08 51.09 -35.43
C LYS A 194 -58.56 52.29 -36.27
N SER A 195 -59.10 52.47 -37.47
CA SER A 195 -59.91 53.66 -37.82
C SER A 195 -61.07 53.23 -38.71
#